data_AF-A0A1G3JVY5-F1
#
_entry.id   AF-A0A1G3JVY5-F1
#
_cell.length_a   1.000
_cell.length_b   1.000
_cell.length_c   1.000
_cell.angle_alpha   90.00
_cell.angle_beta   90.00
_cell.angle_gamma   90.00
#
_symmetry.space_group_name_H-M   'P 1'
#
loop_
_entity.id
_entity.type
_entity.pdbx_description
1 polymer ?
#
loop_
_entity_poly.entity_id
_entity_poly.type
_entity_poly.pdbx_seq_one_letter_code
_entity_poly.pdbx_strand_id
1 'polypeptide(L)'
;MNPQEQVVFYDPGLGTEAGATGMTSIRRRIGTLLSSVTGRGITTNIVDCYEFIINHYQPGDRIWLFGFSRGAYTARSVATVLRLCGVPTHTPAGELPRFRLGVREIAKCAVIRVAEHGAGHPRAKYEVEREELARRFRSRYGSDEGGEANAAPYFIGVFDTVASLGAKGPLRIGLTILLVLASMALAAIIASIIHWTTGAGWIAAFLLGAFGIAAAGTWAYFRTALKIFKPSESGKTRSYHLAQWSGRDYDRLLGRAVVYARHAIAIDENRADFARVPWGPGKGVETSMPKEGEPEPFVQMWFAGNHSDIGGSYPEAESRLSDIALDW
;
A
#
# COMPACT_ATOMS: atom_id res chain seq x y z
N MET A 1 -4.55 -1.92 -29.79
CA MET A 1 -3.72 -1.01 -28.96
C MET A 1 -2.34 -0.95 -29.59
N ASN A 2 -1.76 0.24 -29.70
CA ASN A 2 -0.38 0.40 -30.12
C ASN A 2 0.55 0.21 -28.90
N PRO A 3 1.45 -0.79 -28.89
CA PRO A 3 2.36 -1.01 -27.75
C PRO A 3 3.24 0.21 -27.42
N GLN A 4 3.50 1.09 -28.40
CA GLN A 4 4.32 2.28 -28.19
C GLN A 4 3.62 3.38 -27.38
N GLU A 5 2.29 3.30 -27.24
CA GLU A 5 1.48 4.24 -26.44
C GLU A 5 1.22 3.71 -25.02
N GLN A 6 1.71 2.52 -24.70
CA GLN A 6 1.52 1.90 -23.38
C GLN A 6 2.67 2.29 -22.45
N VAL A 7 2.31 2.85 -21.29
CA VAL A 7 3.28 3.13 -20.22
C VAL A 7 3.13 2.06 -19.15
N VAL A 8 4.25 1.39 -18.82
CA VAL A 8 4.26 0.25 -17.89
C VAL A 8 5.09 0.58 -16.65
N PHE A 9 4.57 0.20 -15.49
CA PHE A 9 5.29 0.21 -14.22
C PHE A 9 5.23 -1.17 -13.59
N TYR A 10 6.39 -1.65 -13.14
CA TYR A 10 6.51 -2.89 -12.41
C TYR A 10 6.99 -2.60 -10.99
N ASP A 11 6.15 -2.91 -10.01
CA ASP A 11 6.51 -2.91 -8.60
C ASP A 11 7.08 -4.29 -8.24
N PRO A 12 8.37 -4.40 -7.91
CA PRO A 12 8.95 -5.64 -7.45
C PRO A 12 8.38 -5.93 -6.05
N GLY A 13 7.39 -6.81 -6.00
CA GLY A 13 6.63 -7.08 -4.78
C GLY A 13 7.51 -7.37 -3.55
N LEU A 14 6.94 -7.19 -2.36
CA LEU A 14 7.68 -7.28 -1.09
C LEU A 14 8.58 -8.52 -0.98
N GLY A 15 9.90 -8.33 -0.95
CA GLY A 15 10.87 -9.41 -0.72
C GLY A 15 11.48 -10.02 -1.98
N THR A 16 11.12 -9.51 -3.17
CA THR A 16 11.67 -9.96 -4.45
C THR A 16 12.39 -8.80 -5.13
N GLU A 17 13.66 -8.60 -4.80
CA GLU A 17 14.56 -7.88 -5.72
C GLU A 17 15.93 -8.58 -5.76
N ALA A 18 16.15 -9.32 -6.85
CA ALA A 18 17.43 -9.82 -7.28
C ALA A 18 18.24 -8.69 -7.93
N GLY A 19 19.49 -8.49 -7.51
CA GLY A 19 20.45 -7.62 -8.22
C GLY A 19 21.22 -6.58 -7.41
N ALA A 20 21.17 -6.59 -6.07
CA ALA A 20 21.96 -5.64 -5.27
C ALA A 20 23.31 -6.23 -4.81
N THR A 21 24.42 -5.89 -5.47
CA THR A 21 25.78 -6.20 -5.00
C THR A 21 26.28 -5.20 -3.96
N GLY A 22 26.90 -5.68 -2.86
CA GLY A 22 27.63 -4.84 -1.89
C GLY A 22 26.78 -4.12 -0.83
N MET A 23 27.21 -2.91 -0.40
CA MET A 23 26.64 -2.09 0.69
C MET A 23 25.12 -1.81 0.55
N THR A 24 24.63 -1.78 -0.68
CA THR A 24 23.21 -1.60 -1.03
C THR A 24 22.34 -2.75 -0.50
N SER A 25 22.88 -3.98 -0.45
CA SER A 25 22.17 -5.14 0.09
C SER A 25 21.94 -5.06 1.61
N ILE A 26 22.88 -4.49 2.36
CA ILE A 26 22.79 -4.34 3.83
C ILE A 26 21.77 -3.26 4.19
N ARG A 27 21.86 -2.07 3.56
CA ARG A 27 20.87 -1.00 3.73
C ARG A 27 19.46 -1.49 3.38
N ARG A 28 19.34 -2.32 2.33
CA ARG A 28 18.08 -2.92 1.89
C ARG A 28 17.54 -3.94 2.89
N ARG A 29 18.36 -4.89 3.38
CA ARG A 29 17.95 -5.84 4.44
C ARG A 29 17.46 -5.12 5.69
N ILE A 30 18.14 -4.05 6.10
CA ILE A 30 17.72 -3.21 7.21
C ILE A 30 16.38 -2.53 6.90
N GLY A 31 16.21 -1.99 5.69
CA GLY A 31 14.95 -1.41 5.21
C GLY A 31 13.79 -2.40 5.21
N THR A 32 13.98 -3.60 4.67
CA THR A 32 12.97 -4.68 4.64
C THR A 32 12.61 -5.16 6.04
N LEU A 33 13.58 -5.27 6.95
CA LEU A 33 13.34 -5.59 8.36
C LEU A 33 12.49 -4.51 9.03
N LEU A 34 12.87 -3.23 8.87
CA LEU A 34 12.12 -2.09 9.40
C LEU A 34 10.70 -2.00 8.83
N SER A 35 10.52 -2.21 7.52
CA SER A 35 9.20 -2.19 6.87
C SER A 35 8.31 -3.34 7.31
N SER A 36 8.90 -4.51 7.60
CA SER A 36 8.18 -5.70 8.08
C SER A 36 7.71 -5.56 9.53
N VAL A 37 8.47 -4.88 10.38
CA VAL A 37 8.06 -4.55 11.77
C VAL A 37 6.96 -3.50 11.80
N THR A 38 7.04 -2.52 10.88
CA THR A 38 6.18 -1.35 10.89
C THR A 38 4.95 -1.49 9.99
N GLY A 39 4.87 -2.54 9.17
CA GLY A 39 3.80 -2.75 8.18
C GLY A 39 3.86 -1.80 6.97
N ARG A 40 4.90 -0.97 6.88
CA ARG A 40 4.99 0.16 5.90
C ARG A 40 5.43 -0.24 4.50
N GLY A 41 5.81 -1.51 4.29
CA GLY A 41 6.23 -1.99 2.97
C GLY A 41 5.14 -1.82 1.94
N ILE A 42 3.96 -2.41 2.17
CA ILE A 42 2.83 -2.31 1.24
C ILE A 42 2.36 -0.88 1.05
N THR A 43 2.27 -0.08 2.11
CA THR A 43 1.92 1.34 1.98
C THR A 43 2.86 2.08 1.02
N THR A 44 4.16 1.76 1.06
CA THR A 44 5.14 2.35 0.15
C THR A 44 4.87 1.92 -1.30
N ASN A 45 4.65 0.62 -1.55
CA ASN A 45 4.33 0.11 -2.88
C ASN A 45 3.03 0.73 -3.43
N ILE A 46 1.97 0.89 -2.62
CA ILE A 46 0.73 1.57 -3.04
C ILE A 46 1.02 3.04 -3.40
N VAL A 47 1.84 3.73 -2.60
CA VAL A 47 2.27 5.11 -2.88
C VAL A 47 3.04 5.18 -4.20
N ASP A 48 3.97 4.26 -4.44
CA ASP A 48 4.81 4.24 -5.64
C ASP A 48 3.96 3.97 -6.90
N CYS A 49 3.05 3.00 -6.84
CA CYS A 49 2.08 2.74 -7.92
C CYS A 49 1.18 3.96 -8.21
N TYR A 50 0.64 4.59 -7.16
CA TYR A 50 -0.25 5.73 -7.35
C TYR A 50 0.52 6.98 -7.81
N GLU A 51 1.74 7.22 -7.32
CA GLU A 51 2.65 8.26 -7.82
C GLU A 51 2.94 8.06 -9.32
N PHE A 52 3.20 6.82 -9.74
CA PHE A 52 3.39 6.52 -11.15
C PHE A 52 2.16 6.89 -11.99
N ILE A 53 0.95 6.53 -11.54
CA ILE A 53 -0.29 6.89 -12.22
C ILE A 53 -0.45 8.41 -12.28
N ILE A 54 -0.25 9.13 -11.18
CA ILE A 54 -0.35 10.60 -11.15
C ILE A 54 0.59 11.26 -12.15
N ASN A 55 1.80 10.70 -12.33
CA ASN A 55 2.79 11.28 -13.23
C ASN A 55 2.46 11.07 -14.71
N HIS A 56 1.85 9.93 -15.07
CA HIS A 56 1.68 9.54 -16.48
C HIS A 56 0.26 9.68 -17.01
N TYR A 57 -0.75 9.57 -16.15
CA TYR A 57 -2.15 9.57 -16.57
C TYR A 57 -2.57 10.87 -17.24
N GLN A 58 -3.21 10.73 -18.40
CA GLN A 58 -3.93 11.76 -19.12
C GLN A 58 -5.43 11.43 -19.16
N PRO A 59 -6.32 12.44 -19.17
CA PRO A 59 -7.75 12.20 -19.29
C PRO A 59 -8.08 11.33 -20.52
N GLY A 60 -8.81 10.23 -20.30
CA GLY A 60 -9.14 9.25 -21.34
C GLY A 60 -8.26 7.99 -21.33
N ASP A 61 -7.14 8.00 -20.62
CA ASP A 61 -6.28 6.82 -20.48
C ASP A 61 -7.00 5.67 -19.77
N ARG A 62 -6.70 4.44 -20.19
CA ARG A 62 -7.18 3.22 -19.52
C ARG A 62 -6.14 2.72 -18.55
N ILE A 63 -6.50 2.62 -17.27
CA ILE A 63 -5.63 2.09 -16.22
C ILE A 63 -5.85 0.58 -16.09
N TRP A 64 -4.78 -0.19 -16.26
CA TRP A 64 -4.75 -1.65 -16.08
C TRP A 64 -3.94 -1.99 -14.84
N LEU A 65 -4.52 -2.75 -13.92
CA LEU A 65 -3.86 -3.17 -12.68
C LEU A 65 -3.75 -4.68 -12.67
N PHE A 66 -2.52 -5.18 -12.47
CA PHE A 66 -2.26 -6.60 -12.30
C PHE A 66 -1.56 -6.85 -10.97
N GLY A 67 -1.82 -7.98 -10.35
CA GLY A 67 -1.08 -8.36 -9.16
C GLY A 67 -1.25 -9.82 -8.77
N PHE A 68 -0.18 -10.39 -8.22
CA PHE A 68 -0.18 -11.73 -7.64
C PHE A 68 0.08 -11.64 -6.14
N SER A 69 -0.61 -12.45 -5.33
CA SER A 69 -0.32 -12.60 -3.89
C SER A 69 -0.47 -11.27 -3.13
N ARG A 70 0.60 -10.79 -2.48
CA ARG A 70 0.65 -9.44 -1.86
C ARG A 70 0.63 -8.31 -2.89
N GLY A 71 1.09 -8.57 -4.11
CA GLY A 71 0.94 -7.66 -5.25
C GLY A 71 -0.53 -7.51 -5.64
N ALA A 72 -1.32 -8.58 -5.58
CA ALA A 72 -2.78 -8.51 -5.79
C ALA A 72 -3.46 -7.60 -4.76
N TYR A 73 -3.08 -7.72 -3.48
CA TYR A 73 -3.55 -6.83 -2.42
C TYR A 73 -3.18 -5.37 -2.70
N THR A 74 -1.96 -5.13 -3.20
CA THR A 74 -1.46 -3.81 -3.57
C THR A 74 -2.28 -3.23 -4.73
N ALA A 75 -2.50 -4.00 -5.81
CA ALA A 75 -3.33 -3.60 -6.95
C ALA A 75 -4.76 -3.22 -6.53
N ARG A 76 -5.40 -4.04 -5.68
CA ARG A 76 -6.74 -3.77 -5.12
C ARG A 76 -6.77 -2.51 -4.24
N SER A 77 -5.70 -2.28 -3.49
CA SER A 77 -5.56 -1.07 -2.67
C SER A 77 -5.38 0.18 -3.54
N VAL A 78 -4.60 0.10 -4.62
CA VAL A 78 -4.46 1.19 -5.61
C VAL A 78 -5.80 1.48 -6.28
N ALA A 79 -6.58 0.46 -6.64
CA ALA A 79 -7.94 0.64 -7.14
C ALA A 79 -8.84 1.39 -6.14
N THR A 80 -8.71 1.09 -4.85
CA THR A 80 -9.43 1.81 -3.79
C THR A 80 -8.97 3.26 -3.66
N VAL A 81 -7.66 3.54 -3.80
CA VAL A 81 -7.12 4.91 -3.82
C VAL A 81 -7.69 5.68 -5.01
N LEU A 82 -7.73 5.09 -6.20
CA LEU A 82 -8.34 5.70 -7.39
C LEU A 82 -9.83 5.99 -7.18
N ARG A 83 -10.60 5.04 -6.65
CA ARG A 83 -12.03 5.25 -6.33
C ARG A 83 -12.24 6.44 -5.39
N LEU A 84 -11.38 6.59 -4.37
CA LEU A 84 -11.50 7.68 -3.40
C LEU A 84 -10.97 9.01 -3.96
N CYS A 85 -9.80 9.00 -4.57
CA CYS A 85 -9.01 10.21 -4.81
C CYS A 85 -8.97 10.63 -6.28
N GLY A 86 -9.38 9.78 -7.22
CA GLY A 86 -9.19 9.99 -8.65
C GLY A 86 -7.73 10.17 -9.03
N VAL A 87 -7.46 10.89 -10.11
CA VAL A 87 -6.13 11.35 -10.50
C VAL A 87 -6.07 12.88 -10.46
N PRO A 88 -5.25 13.47 -9.55
CA PRO A 88 -4.96 14.89 -9.48
C PRO A 88 -4.69 15.53 -10.85
N THR A 89 -5.31 16.69 -11.10
CA THR A 89 -5.09 17.47 -12.33
C THR A 89 -4.31 18.76 -12.06
N HIS A 90 -4.43 19.30 -10.84
CA HIS A 90 -3.73 20.51 -10.41
C HIS A 90 -3.40 20.47 -8.92
N THR A 91 -2.70 21.49 -8.46
CA THR A 91 -2.48 21.77 -7.03
C THR A 91 -3.08 23.12 -6.67
N PRO A 92 -3.29 23.41 -5.38
CA PRO A 92 -3.70 24.76 -4.96
C PRO A 92 -2.74 25.88 -5.39
N ALA A 93 -1.48 25.55 -5.70
CA ALA A 93 -0.46 26.50 -6.14
C ALA A 93 -0.38 26.63 -7.67
N GLY A 94 -1.20 25.92 -8.44
CA GLY A 94 -1.19 25.92 -9.90
C GLY A 94 -1.02 24.51 -10.48
N GLU A 95 -0.22 24.39 -11.52
CA GLU A 95 -0.06 23.13 -12.27
C GLU A 95 0.47 21.98 -11.40
N LEU A 96 0.10 20.75 -11.76
CA LEU A 96 0.59 19.56 -11.08
C LEU A 96 2.10 19.37 -11.39
N PRO A 97 2.97 19.28 -10.36
CA PRO A 97 4.42 19.21 -10.56
C PRO A 97 4.86 17.79 -10.94
N ARG A 98 4.36 17.25 -12.06
CA ARG A 98 4.65 15.90 -12.55
C ARG A 98 6.16 15.65 -12.59
N PHE A 99 6.55 14.43 -12.20
CA PHE A 99 7.93 13.96 -12.11
C PHE A 99 8.80 14.73 -11.09
N ARG A 100 8.19 15.36 -10.08
CA ARG A 100 8.88 16.04 -8.98
C ARG A 100 8.46 15.50 -7.62
N LEU A 101 9.27 15.77 -6.59
CA LEU A 101 9.04 15.34 -5.20
C LEU A 101 7.65 15.72 -4.64
N GLY A 102 7.03 16.78 -5.18
CA GLY A 102 5.68 17.20 -4.79
C GLY A 102 4.62 16.12 -5.06
N VAL A 103 4.75 15.33 -6.12
CA VAL A 103 3.78 14.28 -6.46
C VAL A 103 3.81 13.15 -5.45
N ARG A 104 5.00 12.76 -4.99
CA ARG A 104 5.14 11.76 -3.92
C ARG A 104 4.40 12.17 -2.65
N GLU A 105 4.44 13.45 -2.29
CA GLU A 105 3.70 13.94 -1.11
C GLU A 105 2.19 13.97 -1.32
N ILE A 106 1.72 14.23 -2.54
CA ILE A 106 0.30 14.10 -2.91
C ILE A 106 -0.13 12.63 -2.84
N ALA A 107 0.65 11.71 -3.40
CA ALA A 107 0.40 10.28 -3.37
C ALA A 107 0.38 9.74 -1.93
N LYS A 108 1.37 10.10 -1.10
CA LYS A 108 1.38 9.79 0.33
C LYS A 108 0.15 10.34 1.04
N CYS A 109 -0.31 11.54 0.70
CA CYS A 109 -1.52 12.11 1.29
C CYS A 109 -2.75 11.26 0.94
N ALA A 110 -2.93 10.93 -0.34
CA ALA A 110 -4.04 10.08 -0.80
C ALA A 110 -4.04 8.71 -0.12
N VAL A 111 -2.88 8.04 -0.06
CA VAL A 111 -2.78 6.71 0.54
C VAL A 111 -2.91 6.80 2.06
N ILE A 112 -1.97 7.46 2.73
CA ILE A 112 -1.80 7.39 4.19
C ILE A 112 -2.88 8.17 4.93
N ARG A 113 -3.36 9.30 4.39
CA ARG A 113 -4.36 10.14 5.09
C ARG A 113 -5.78 9.85 4.66
N VAL A 114 -6.02 9.55 3.38
CA VAL A 114 -7.38 9.28 2.89
C VAL A 114 -7.65 7.79 2.92
N ALA A 115 -6.99 7.02 2.06
CA ALA A 115 -7.31 5.60 1.87
C ALA A 115 -7.19 4.83 3.18
N GLU A 116 -6.07 4.93 3.89
CA GLU A 116 -5.78 4.24 5.16
C GLU A 116 -6.50 4.82 6.40
N HIS A 117 -7.40 5.80 6.23
CA HIS A 117 -8.11 6.41 7.35
C HIS A 117 -9.02 5.40 8.06
N GLY A 118 -8.71 5.12 9.33
CA GLY A 118 -9.42 4.11 10.12
C GLY A 118 -8.78 2.73 10.05
N ALA A 119 -7.52 2.62 9.59
CA ALA A 119 -6.81 1.34 9.53
C ALA A 119 -6.70 0.68 10.90
N GLY A 120 -7.00 -0.62 10.96
CA GLY A 120 -7.02 -1.38 12.20
C GLY A 120 -8.39 -1.46 12.89
N HIS A 121 -9.39 -0.74 12.41
CA HIS A 121 -10.75 -0.74 12.96
C HIS A 121 -11.77 -1.26 11.94
N PRO A 122 -12.97 -1.70 12.37
CA PRO A 122 -14.05 -2.02 11.45
C PRO A 122 -14.34 -0.85 10.52
N ARG A 123 -14.34 -1.12 9.20
CA ARG A 123 -14.47 -0.10 8.15
C ARG A 123 -15.65 0.86 8.35
N ALA A 124 -16.82 0.31 8.65
CA ALA A 124 -18.07 1.05 8.82
C ALA A 124 -17.96 2.20 9.84
N LYS A 125 -17.06 2.09 10.82
CA LYS A 125 -16.84 3.11 11.86
C LYS A 125 -16.26 4.41 11.30
N TYR A 126 -15.43 4.34 10.26
CA TYR A 126 -14.68 5.48 9.72
C TYR A 126 -14.97 5.75 8.24
N GLU A 127 -15.95 5.06 7.66
CA GLU A 127 -16.29 5.16 6.24
C GLU A 127 -16.74 6.57 5.85
N VAL A 128 -17.65 7.18 6.62
CA VAL A 128 -18.12 8.55 6.38
C VAL A 128 -16.96 9.56 6.47
N GLU A 129 -16.09 9.42 7.48
CA GLU A 129 -14.92 10.29 7.62
C GLU A 129 -13.96 10.13 6.43
N ARG A 130 -13.78 8.90 5.95
CA ARG A 130 -12.91 8.58 4.81
C ARG A 130 -13.44 9.18 3.51
N GLU A 131 -14.74 9.03 3.24
CA GLU A 131 -15.37 9.61 2.04
C GLU A 131 -15.32 11.14 2.06
N GLU A 132 -15.48 11.78 3.23
CA GLU A 132 -15.32 13.24 3.34
C GLU A 132 -13.87 13.69 3.13
N LEU A 133 -12.89 12.93 3.65
CA LEU A 133 -11.46 13.18 3.36
C LEU A 133 -11.17 13.04 1.86
N ALA A 134 -11.79 12.06 1.20
CA ALA A 134 -11.66 11.81 -0.22
C ALA A 134 -12.26 12.95 -1.05
N ARG A 135 -13.48 13.40 -0.73
CA ARG A 135 -14.11 14.56 -1.36
C ARG A 135 -13.24 15.83 -1.22
N ARG A 136 -12.66 16.07 -0.04
CA ARG A 136 -11.73 17.20 0.17
C ARG A 136 -10.45 17.06 -0.64
N PHE A 137 -9.92 15.85 -0.74
CA PHE A 137 -8.76 15.58 -1.57
C PHE A 137 -9.07 15.90 -3.04
N ARG A 138 -10.19 15.37 -3.56
CA ARG A 138 -10.62 15.59 -4.94
C ARG A 138 -10.83 17.07 -5.25
N SER A 139 -11.54 17.79 -4.38
CA SER A 139 -11.74 19.23 -4.52
C SER A 139 -10.43 20.02 -4.48
N ARG A 140 -9.47 19.63 -3.64
CA ARG A 140 -8.17 20.30 -3.52
C ARG A 140 -7.26 20.12 -4.74
N TYR A 141 -7.34 18.97 -5.40
CA TYR A 141 -6.42 18.58 -6.47
C TYR A 141 -7.09 18.45 -7.85
N GLY A 142 -8.37 18.82 -7.96
CA GLY A 142 -9.13 18.80 -9.21
C GLY A 142 -9.39 17.42 -9.79
N SER A 143 -9.58 16.43 -8.94
CA SER A 143 -9.91 15.07 -9.36
C SER A 143 -11.35 14.69 -9.04
N ASP A 144 -12.21 15.69 -8.85
CA ASP A 144 -13.65 15.52 -8.67
C ASP A 144 -14.37 15.66 -10.01
N GLU A 145 -15.19 14.67 -10.35
CA GLU A 145 -16.06 14.68 -11.52
C GLU A 145 -17.48 14.33 -11.07
N GLY A 146 -18.32 15.36 -10.90
CA GLY A 146 -19.71 15.19 -10.47
C GLY A 146 -19.87 14.60 -9.06
N GLY A 147 -18.93 14.85 -8.14
CA GLY A 147 -18.92 14.30 -6.79
C GLY A 147 -18.18 12.97 -6.65
N GLU A 148 -17.76 12.36 -7.76
CA GLU A 148 -17.00 11.10 -7.79
C GLU A 148 -15.56 11.35 -8.26
N ALA A 149 -14.73 10.29 -8.21
CA ALA A 149 -13.38 10.33 -8.77
C ALA A 149 -13.40 10.41 -10.30
N ASN A 150 -12.59 11.29 -10.89
CA ASN A 150 -12.44 11.49 -12.33
C ASN A 150 -11.76 10.33 -13.10
N ALA A 151 -11.32 9.28 -12.41
CA ALA A 151 -10.61 8.16 -13.01
C ALA A 151 -10.81 6.89 -12.19
N ALA A 152 -10.95 5.76 -12.89
CA ALA A 152 -11.07 4.44 -12.30
C ALA A 152 -10.28 3.41 -13.12
N PRO A 153 -9.90 2.27 -12.51
CA PRO A 153 -9.33 1.15 -13.27
C PRO A 153 -10.26 0.68 -14.38
N TYR A 154 -9.72 0.56 -15.59
CA TYR A 154 -10.42 -0.13 -16.68
C TYR A 154 -10.44 -1.63 -16.45
N PHE A 155 -9.31 -2.20 -16.02
CA PHE A 155 -9.17 -3.62 -15.74
C PHE A 155 -8.38 -3.86 -14.46
N ILE A 156 -8.82 -4.85 -13.66
CA ILE A 156 -8.06 -5.38 -12.52
C ILE A 156 -7.96 -6.90 -12.65
N GLY A 157 -6.75 -7.41 -12.87
CA GLY A 157 -6.46 -8.84 -12.89
C GLY A 157 -5.64 -9.24 -11.67
N VAL A 158 -6.21 -10.06 -10.79
CA VAL A 158 -5.53 -10.50 -9.59
C VAL A 158 -5.43 -12.02 -9.50
N PHE A 159 -4.27 -12.49 -9.06
CA PHE A 159 -3.95 -13.90 -8.89
C PHE A 159 -3.77 -14.18 -7.40
N ASP A 160 -4.59 -15.10 -6.90
CA ASP A 160 -4.63 -15.65 -5.55
C ASP A 160 -4.29 -14.64 -4.44
N THR A 161 -5.20 -13.68 -4.24
CA THR A 161 -4.95 -12.58 -3.29
C THR A 161 -4.79 -13.10 -1.86
N VAL A 162 -3.66 -12.76 -1.23
CA VAL A 162 -3.41 -13.04 0.19
C VAL A 162 -3.36 -11.75 1.01
N ALA A 163 -3.86 -11.81 2.24
CA ALA A 163 -3.83 -10.66 3.13
C ALA A 163 -2.36 -10.26 3.42
N SER A 164 -2.06 -8.97 3.31
CA SER A 164 -0.77 -8.45 3.75
C SER A 164 -0.70 -8.39 5.26
N LEU A 165 -0.21 -9.48 5.83
CA LEU A 165 0.05 -9.57 7.26
C LEU A 165 1.51 -9.18 7.49
N GLY A 166 1.73 -8.04 8.17
CA GLY A 166 3.03 -7.73 8.74
C GLY A 166 3.46 -8.81 9.74
N ALA A 167 4.73 -8.81 10.17
CA ALA A 167 5.23 -9.82 11.10
C ALA A 167 4.32 -9.93 12.34
N LYS A 168 3.88 -11.16 12.68
CA LYS A 168 3.01 -11.44 13.84
C LYS A 168 3.76 -12.17 14.94
N GLY A 169 3.21 -12.09 16.15
CA GLY A 169 3.60 -12.92 17.29
C GLY A 169 5.10 -12.86 17.64
N PRO A 170 5.77 -14.00 17.89
CA PRO A 170 7.15 -14.03 18.39
C PRO A 170 8.15 -13.43 17.40
N LEU A 171 7.91 -13.54 16.09
CA LEU A 171 8.77 -12.93 15.08
C LEU A 171 8.78 -11.39 15.20
N ARG A 172 7.63 -10.76 15.42
CA ARG A 172 7.53 -9.31 15.64
C ARG A 172 8.25 -8.88 16.92
N ILE A 173 8.11 -9.67 17.98
CA ILE A 173 8.78 -9.42 19.26
C ILE A 173 10.30 -9.50 19.06
N GLY A 174 10.81 -10.57 18.44
CA GLY A 174 12.23 -10.75 18.15
C GLY A 174 12.81 -9.61 17.30
N LEU A 175 12.10 -9.20 16.24
CA LEU A 175 12.51 -8.08 15.40
C LEU A 175 12.50 -6.73 16.15
N THR A 176 11.54 -6.52 17.05
CA THR A 176 11.48 -5.30 17.87
C THR A 176 12.64 -5.26 18.87
N ILE A 177 12.95 -6.39 19.51
CA ILE A 177 14.11 -6.52 20.42
C ILE A 177 15.40 -6.21 19.66
N LEU A 178 15.58 -6.80 18.47
CA LEU A 178 16.75 -6.56 17.63
C LEU A 178 16.93 -5.06 17.30
N LEU A 179 15.85 -4.36 16.97
CA LEU A 179 15.88 -2.92 16.69
C LEU A 179 16.26 -2.09 17.91
N VAL A 180 15.75 -2.45 19.09
CA VAL A 180 16.11 -1.80 20.35
C VAL A 180 17.59 -1.99 20.65
N LEU A 181 18.11 -3.23 20.52
CA LEU A 181 19.53 -3.52 20.71
C LEU A 181 20.42 -2.76 19.72
N ALA A 182 20.04 -2.71 18.44
CA ALA A 182 20.77 -1.94 17.43
C ALA A 182 20.77 -0.43 17.74
N SER A 183 19.64 0.10 18.23
CA SER A 183 19.53 1.50 18.65
C SER A 183 20.41 1.82 19.87
N MET A 184 20.48 0.90 20.83
CA MET A 184 21.37 1.01 21.98
C MET A 184 22.84 0.95 21.55
N ALA A 185 23.21 0.05 20.63
CA ALA A 185 24.57 -0.02 20.09
C ALA A 185 24.95 1.29 19.37
N LEU A 186 24.04 1.87 18.59
CA LEU A 186 24.25 3.17 17.95
C LEU A 186 24.43 4.29 18.97
N ALA A 187 23.60 4.33 20.03
CA ALA A 187 23.75 5.29 21.12
C ALA A 187 25.12 5.15 21.82
N ALA A 188 25.60 3.92 22.03
CA ALA A 188 26.92 3.65 22.61
C ALA A 188 28.06 4.16 21.72
N ILE A 189 27.97 3.95 20.39
CA ILE A 189 28.96 4.48 19.44
C ILE A 189 29.00 6.00 19.48
N ILE A 190 27.83 6.66 19.44
CA ILE A 190 27.73 8.12 19.52
C ILE A 190 28.30 8.63 20.85
N ALA A 191 27.99 7.96 21.96
CA ALA A 191 28.51 8.31 23.28
C ALA A 191 30.03 8.18 23.36
N SER A 192 30.61 7.14 22.76
CA SER A 192 32.06 6.95 22.68
C SER A 192 32.74 8.05 21.87
N ILE A 193 32.15 8.47 20.75
CA ILE A 193 32.67 9.59 19.94
C ILE A 193 32.64 10.88 20.76
N ILE A 194 31.50 11.20 21.38
CA ILE A 194 31.35 12.42 22.20
C ILE A 194 32.34 12.42 23.37
N HIS A 195 32.48 11.29 24.06
CA HIS A 195 33.44 11.15 25.15
C HIS A 195 34.87 11.44 24.69
N TRP A 196 35.28 10.86 23.56
CA TRP A 196 36.63 11.04 23.02
C TRP A 196 36.90 12.47 22.54
N THR A 197 35.91 13.14 21.93
CA THR A 197 36.12 14.48 21.36
C THR A 197 35.94 15.61 22.38
N THR A 198 35.11 15.43 23.41
CA THR A 198 34.75 16.51 24.35
C THR A 198 35.18 16.25 25.79
N GLY A 199 35.59 15.02 26.13
CA GLY A 199 35.85 14.61 27.52
C GLY A 199 34.58 14.44 28.36
N ALA A 200 33.38 14.63 27.79
CA ALA A 200 32.11 14.46 28.51
C ALA A 200 31.93 13.03 29.03
N GLY A 201 31.29 12.85 30.18
CA GLY A 201 31.07 11.54 30.77
C GLY A 201 30.28 10.60 29.84
N TRP A 202 30.87 9.43 29.53
CA TRP A 202 30.31 8.48 28.57
C TRP A 202 28.88 8.05 28.92
N ILE A 203 28.60 7.79 30.21
CA ILE A 203 27.28 7.38 30.70
C ILE A 203 26.22 8.46 30.38
N ALA A 204 26.53 9.73 30.62
CA ALA A 204 25.61 10.83 30.36
C ALA A 204 25.34 10.98 28.85
N ALA A 205 26.39 10.89 28.03
CA ALA A 205 26.27 10.93 26.57
C ALA A 205 25.46 9.74 26.01
N PHE A 206 25.63 8.55 26.57
CA PHE A 206 24.87 7.36 26.21
C PHE A 206 23.39 7.49 26.54
N LEU A 207 23.05 7.92 27.76
CA LEU A 207 21.65 8.09 28.17
C LEU A 207 20.94 9.15 27.34
N LEU A 208 21.62 10.27 27.05
CA LEU A 208 21.08 11.31 26.16
C LEU A 208 20.89 10.82 24.72
N GLY A 209 21.87 10.09 24.18
CA GLY A 209 21.77 9.50 22.84
C GLY A 209 20.66 8.46 22.74
N ALA A 210 20.56 7.56 23.70
CA ALA A 210 19.52 6.53 23.77
C ALA A 210 18.12 7.18 23.90
N PHE A 211 17.98 8.19 24.76
CA PHE A 211 16.74 8.96 24.88
C PHE A 211 16.38 9.67 23.58
N GLY A 212 17.34 10.31 22.92
CA GLY A 212 17.13 10.98 21.64
C GLY A 212 16.65 10.03 20.54
N ILE A 213 17.28 8.86 20.41
CA ILE A 213 16.87 7.83 19.44
C ILE A 213 15.47 7.30 19.78
N ALA A 214 15.19 7.00 21.05
CA ALA A 214 13.89 6.54 21.49
C ALA A 214 12.79 7.59 21.24
N ALA A 215 13.05 8.86 21.55
CA ALA A 215 12.13 9.97 21.32
C ALA A 215 11.88 10.19 19.81
N ALA A 216 12.92 10.18 18.98
CA ALA A 216 12.79 10.30 17.53
C ALA A 216 12.00 9.14 16.92
N GLY A 217 12.27 7.89 17.33
CA GLY A 217 11.53 6.71 16.88
C GLY A 217 10.06 6.76 17.31
N THR A 218 9.81 7.17 18.55
CA THR A 218 8.45 7.35 19.10
C THR A 218 7.69 8.44 18.35
N TRP A 219 8.32 9.59 18.10
CA TRP A 219 7.74 10.67 17.31
C TRP A 219 7.43 10.25 15.87
N ALA A 220 8.36 9.55 15.20
CA ALA A 220 8.15 9.02 13.85
C ALA A 220 7.00 8.01 13.79
N TYR A 221 6.86 7.15 14.81
CA TYR A 221 5.71 6.25 14.95
C TYR A 221 4.41 7.04 15.11
N PHE A 222 4.32 7.94 16.09
CA PHE A 222 3.11 8.72 16.37
C PHE A 222 2.68 9.61 15.20
N ARG A 223 3.63 10.23 14.49
CA ARG A 223 3.33 11.05 13.30
C ARG A 223 2.62 10.27 12.19
N THR A 224 2.82 8.96 12.14
CA THR A 224 2.20 8.07 11.13
C THR A 224 0.97 7.33 11.65
N ALA A 225 0.98 6.94 12.92
CA ALA A 225 -0.05 6.12 13.54
C ALA A 225 -1.21 6.96 14.09
N LEU A 226 -0.97 8.19 14.57
CA LEU A 226 -2.03 9.06 15.03
C LEU A 226 -2.70 9.73 13.82
N LYS A 227 -3.98 9.39 13.58
CA LYS A 227 -4.81 10.05 12.58
C LYS A 227 -5.72 11.05 13.26
N ILE A 228 -5.77 12.26 12.70
CA ILE A 228 -6.57 13.36 13.22
C ILE A 228 -7.58 13.72 12.14
N PHE A 229 -8.86 13.59 12.47
CA PHE A 229 -9.95 14.04 11.61
C PHE A 229 -10.58 15.32 12.16
N LYS A 230 -10.89 16.23 11.25
CA LYS A 230 -11.55 17.51 11.52
C LYS A 230 -12.86 17.55 10.71
N PRO A 231 -14.03 17.43 11.37
CA PRO A 231 -15.32 17.32 10.70
C PRO A 231 -15.71 18.57 9.89
N SER A 232 -15.23 19.77 10.24
CA SER A 232 -15.52 21.03 9.52
C SER A 232 -14.29 21.94 9.42
N GLU A 233 -14.26 22.81 8.40
CA GLU A 233 -13.30 23.93 8.32
C GLU A 233 -13.52 24.99 9.43
N SER A 234 -14.72 25.04 10.05
CA SER A 234 -15.14 26.11 10.98
C SER A 234 -15.34 25.74 12.46
N GLY A 235 -15.23 24.48 12.93
CA GLY A 235 -15.45 24.17 14.37
C GLY A 235 -15.04 22.74 14.78
N LYS A 236 -14.19 22.55 15.80
CA LYS A 236 -14.33 22.57 17.29
C LYS A 236 -14.24 21.18 17.92
N THR A 237 -14.65 20.11 17.24
CA THR A 237 -14.45 18.72 17.70
C THR A 237 -13.46 17.99 16.79
N ARG A 238 -12.39 17.44 17.36
CA ARG A 238 -11.39 16.63 16.63
C ARG A 238 -11.58 15.18 17.05
N SER A 239 -11.76 14.27 16.09
CA SER A 239 -11.64 12.84 16.38
C SER A 239 -10.19 12.41 16.20
N TYR A 240 -9.72 11.62 17.18
CA TYR A 240 -8.38 11.07 17.21
C TYR A 240 -8.49 9.56 17.23
N HIS A 241 -7.72 8.89 16.38
CA HIS A 241 -7.54 7.45 16.52
C HIS A 241 -6.13 7.04 16.16
N LEU A 242 -5.70 5.95 16.81
CA LEU A 242 -4.50 5.25 16.43
C LEU A 242 -4.86 4.31 15.28
N ALA A 243 -4.34 4.62 14.10
CA ALA A 243 -4.32 3.71 12.97
C ALA A 243 -3.24 2.64 13.23
N GLN A 244 -3.67 1.40 13.42
CA GLN A 244 -2.79 0.25 13.42
C GLN A 244 -2.99 -0.48 12.10
N TRP A 245 -1.96 -0.53 11.27
CA TRP A 245 -2.05 -1.28 10.01
C TRP A 245 -2.28 -2.76 10.35
N SER A 246 -3.46 -3.28 9.99
CA SER A 246 -3.84 -4.67 10.24
C SER A 246 -4.07 -5.47 8.96
N GLY A 247 -4.01 -4.81 7.80
CA GLY A 247 -4.33 -5.40 6.49
C GLY A 247 -5.81 -5.80 6.30
N ARG A 248 -6.63 -5.74 7.35
CA ARG A 248 -8.04 -6.18 7.33
C ARG A 248 -8.94 -5.11 6.71
N ASP A 249 -9.82 -5.55 5.79
CA ASP A 249 -10.94 -4.79 5.22
C ASP A 249 -10.60 -3.64 4.24
N TYR A 250 -9.38 -3.61 3.70
CA TYR A 250 -8.92 -2.56 2.77
C TYR A 250 -8.97 -2.91 1.29
N ASP A 251 -8.97 -4.20 0.95
CA ASP A 251 -8.89 -4.72 -0.41
C ASP A 251 -10.19 -5.38 -0.87
N ARG A 252 -11.15 -5.57 0.03
CA ARG A 252 -12.41 -6.29 -0.22
C ARG A 252 -13.43 -5.52 -1.05
N LEU A 253 -13.17 -4.24 -1.35
CA LEU A 253 -14.04 -3.46 -2.20
C LEU A 253 -13.69 -3.59 -3.68
N LEU A 254 -14.72 -3.64 -4.51
CA LEU A 254 -14.64 -3.37 -5.93
C LEU A 254 -15.65 -2.26 -6.19
N GLY A 255 -15.18 -1.09 -6.63
CA GLY A 255 -16.07 0.03 -6.92
C GLY A 255 -16.76 -0.15 -8.27
N ARG A 256 -18.02 0.31 -8.38
CA ARG A 256 -18.83 0.23 -9.61
C ARG A 256 -18.17 0.85 -10.85
N ALA A 257 -17.26 1.80 -10.64
CA ALA A 257 -16.50 2.46 -11.70
C ALA A 257 -15.43 1.56 -12.36
N VAL A 258 -15.08 0.43 -11.74
CA VAL A 258 -14.19 -0.55 -12.37
C VAL A 258 -14.95 -1.27 -13.48
N VAL A 259 -14.43 -1.21 -14.71
CA VAL A 259 -15.13 -1.76 -15.88
C VAL A 259 -15.05 -3.29 -15.89
N TYR A 260 -13.85 -3.85 -15.70
CA TYR A 260 -13.64 -5.28 -15.66
C TYR A 260 -12.73 -5.70 -14.50
N ALA A 261 -13.08 -6.76 -13.80
CA ALA A 261 -12.28 -7.37 -12.76
C ALA A 261 -12.24 -8.89 -12.89
N ARG A 262 -11.05 -9.46 -12.71
CA ARG A 262 -10.77 -10.89 -12.76
C ARG A 262 -10.00 -11.30 -11.50
N HIS A 263 -10.42 -12.38 -10.87
CA HIS A 263 -9.72 -12.97 -9.73
C HIS A 263 -9.58 -14.48 -9.90
N ALA A 264 -8.35 -14.93 -10.17
CA ALA A 264 -7.99 -16.34 -10.16
C ALA A 264 -7.66 -16.77 -8.73
N ILE A 265 -8.24 -17.87 -8.25
CA ILE A 265 -8.07 -18.37 -6.88
C ILE A 265 -7.54 -19.81 -6.90
N ALA A 266 -6.55 -20.09 -6.04
CA ALA A 266 -6.01 -21.42 -5.85
C ALA A 266 -6.95 -22.29 -5.00
N ILE A 267 -7.31 -23.46 -5.53
CA ILE A 267 -8.11 -24.47 -4.82
C ILE A 267 -7.27 -25.18 -3.75
N ASP A 268 -6.03 -25.55 -4.09
CA ASP A 268 -5.22 -26.49 -3.28
C ASP A 268 -4.28 -25.79 -2.29
N GLU A 269 -4.32 -24.45 -2.19
CA GLU A 269 -3.56 -23.72 -1.18
C GLU A 269 -4.16 -23.92 0.22
N ASN A 270 -3.36 -24.51 1.12
CA ASN A 270 -3.76 -24.93 2.46
C ASN A 270 -2.90 -24.36 3.59
N ARG A 271 -1.88 -23.54 3.28
CA ARG A 271 -1.01 -22.95 4.31
C ARG A 271 -1.79 -21.89 5.11
N ALA A 272 -1.66 -21.96 6.43
CA ALA A 272 -2.35 -21.05 7.35
C ALA A 272 -1.99 -19.57 7.13
N ASP A 273 -0.75 -19.29 6.69
CA ASP A 273 -0.26 -17.93 6.43
C ASP A 273 -0.75 -17.35 5.08
N PHE A 274 -1.35 -18.16 4.22
CA PHE A 274 -1.84 -17.79 2.89
C PHE A 274 -3.37 -17.74 2.85
N ALA A 275 -3.98 -17.25 3.93
CA ALA A 275 -5.42 -17.13 4.02
C ALA A 275 -5.98 -16.26 2.87
N ARG A 276 -6.87 -16.88 2.07
CA ARG A 276 -7.52 -16.29 0.90
C ARG A 276 -8.31 -15.02 1.24
N VAL A 277 -8.27 -14.03 0.36
CA VAL A 277 -9.12 -12.83 0.45
C VAL A 277 -10.10 -12.76 -0.73
N PRO A 278 -11.29 -13.37 -0.60
CA PRO A 278 -12.27 -13.38 -1.69
C PRO A 278 -12.87 -12.00 -1.94
N TRP A 279 -13.25 -11.74 -3.19
CA TRP A 279 -14.35 -10.84 -3.52
C TRP A 279 -15.63 -11.70 -3.51
N GLY A 280 -16.69 -11.31 -2.80
CA GLY A 280 -17.85 -12.18 -2.61
C GLY A 280 -19.12 -11.44 -2.21
N PRO A 281 -20.29 -12.09 -2.28
CA PRO A 281 -21.60 -11.46 -2.03
C PRO A 281 -21.69 -11.02 -0.56
N GLY A 282 -21.56 -9.71 -0.36
CA GLY A 282 -21.43 -9.05 0.93
C GLY A 282 -20.93 -7.62 0.69
N LYS A 283 -21.25 -6.71 1.61
CA LYS A 283 -21.04 -5.25 1.48
C LYS A 283 -19.64 -4.92 0.95
N GLY A 284 -19.52 -4.70 -0.37
CA GLY A 284 -18.30 -4.13 -0.93
C GLY A 284 -17.95 -4.41 -2.40
N VAL A 285 -18.53 -5.42 -3.04
CA VAL A 285 -18.37 -5.59 -4.49
C VAL A 285 -19.56 -4.95 -5.19
N GLU A 286 -19.33 -3.79 -5.79
CA GLU A 286 -20.30 -3.08 -6.63
C GLU A 286 -19.80 -3.19 -8.07
N THR A 287 -20.54 -3.88 -8.93
CA THR A 287 -20.17 -4.06 -10.33
C THR A 287 -21.05 -3.19 -11.22
N SER A 288 -20.52 -2.77 -12.37
CA SER A 288 -21.37 -2.23 -13.43
C SER A 288 -22.38 -3.29 -13.88
N MET A 289 -23.50 -2.85 -14.45
CA MET A 289 -24.46 -3.77 -15.06
C MET A 289 -23.80 -4.47 -16.26
N PRO A 290 -24.00 -5.79 -16.45
CA PRO A 290 -23.58 -6.46 -17.66
C PRO A 290 -24.21 -5.79 -18.88
N LYS A 291 -23.43 -5.65 -19.96
CA LYS A 291 -23.91 -5.16 -21.25
C LYS A 291 -23.94 -6.31 -22.23
N GLU A 292 -25.00 -6.39 -23.02
CA GLU A 292 -25.16 -7.43 -24.04
C GLU A 292 -24.00 -7.37 -25.05
N GLY A 293 -23.35 -8.52 -25.29
CA GLY A 293 -22.19 -8.62 -26.18
C GLY A 293 -20.84 -8.18 -25.58
N GLU A 294 -20.80 -7.72 -24.33
CA GLU A 294 -19.56 -7.44 -23.60
C GLU A 294 -19.24 -8.54 -22.57
N PRO A 295 -17.96 -8.75 -22.20
CA PRO A 295 -17.60 -9.66 -21.13
C PRO A 295 -18.23 -9.26 -19.79
N GLU A 296 -18.45 -10.25 -18.91
CA GLU A 296 -18.92 -10.00 -17.55
C GLU A 296 -18.00 -9.01 -16.81
N PRO A 297 -18.55 -7.96 -16.16
CA PRO A 297 -17.76 -6.97 -15.42
C PRO A 297 -16.92 -7.57 -14.29
N PHE A 298 -17.36 -8.67 -13.69
CA PHE A 298 -16.63 -9.33 -12.62
C PHE A 298 -16.69 -10.84 -12.77
N VAL A 299 -15.52 -11.48 -12.79
CA VAL A 299 -15.40 -12.94 -12.78
C VAL A 299 -14.37 -13.35 -11.74
N GLN A 300 -14.78 -14.26 -10.86
CA GLN A 300 -13.88 -14.92 -9.91
C GLN A 300 -13.92 -16.41 -10.19
N MET A 301 -12.76 -16.99 -10.50
CA MET A 301 -12.64 -18.36 -10.97
C MET A 301 -11.64 -19.14 -10.12
N TRP A 302 -11.99 -20.39 -9.87
CA TRP A 302 -11.16 -21.33 -9.12
C TRP A 302 -10.31 -22.14 -10.09
N PHE A 303 -9.03 -22.23 -9.80
CA PHE A 303 -8.05 -22.98 -10.59
C PHE A 303 -7.40 -24.06 -9.72
N ALA A 304 -7.11 -25.20 -10.34
CA ALA A 304 -6.40 -26.30 -9.70
C ALA A 304 -4.94 -25.92 -9.46
N GLY A 305 -4.37 -26.39 -8.35
CA GLY A 305 -3.01 -26.08 -7.92
C GLY A 305 -2.95 -25.17 -6.69
N ASN A 306 -1.72 -25.01 -6.18
CA ASN A 306 -1.41 -24.17 -5.04
C ASN A 306 -1.20 -22.69 -5.46
N HIS A 307 -0.89 -21.82 -4.50
CA HIS A 307 -0.70 -20.38 -4.73
C HIS A 307 0.22 -20.05 -5.93
N SER A 308 1.31 -20.79 -6.06
CA SER A 308 2.33 -20.58 -7.11
C SER A 308 1.93 -21.18 -8.45
N ASP A 309 1.08 -22.20 -8.45
CA ASP A 309 0.49 -22.79 -9.66
C ASP A 309 -0.55 -21.85 -10.30
N ILE A 310 -0.99 -20.81 -9.60
CA ILE A 310 -1.93 -19.81 -10.14
C ILE A 310 -1.22 -18.52 -10.55
N GLY A 311 -0.36 -17.99 -9.67
CA GLY A 311 0.30 -16.70 -9.93
C GLY A 311 1.64 -16.78 -10.64
N GLY A 312 2.19 -17.98 -10.82
CA GLY A 312 3.53 -18.19 -11.33
C GLY A 312 4.60 -17.92 -10.27
N SER A 313 5.66 -18.72 -10.27
CA SER A 313 6.93 -18.52 -9.55
C SER A 313 7.85 -19.73 -9.66
N TYR A 314 7.31 -20.86 -10.10
CA TYR A 314 8.10 -22.03 -10.47
C TYR A 314 8.90 -21.78 -11.76
N PRO A 315 10.04 -22.47 -11.93
CA PRO A 315 10.74 -22.50 -13.21
C PRO A 315 9.82 -22.96 -14.34
N GLU A 316 10.06 -22.50 -15.57
CA GLU A 316 9.22 -22.76 -16.75
C GLU A 316 8.94 -24.26 -16.99
N ALA A 317 9.90 -25.13 -16.70
CA ALA A 317 9.74 -26.57 -16.82
C ALA A 317 8.65 -27.16 -15.89
N GLU A 318 8.33 -26.45 -14.81
CA GLU A 318 7.41 -26.85 -13.75
C GLU A 318 6.15 -25.94 -13.68
N SER A 319 6.12 -24.81 -14.40
CA SER A 319 5.07 -23.78 -14.28
C SER A 319 3.83 -23.98 -15.17
N ARG A 320 3.63 -25.18 -15.73
CA ARG A 320 2.59 -25.42 -16.76
C ARG A 320 1.15 -25.19 -16.27
N LEU A 321 0.90 -25.30 -14.97
CA LEU A 321 -0.43 -25.02 -14.41
C LEU A 321 -0.73 -23.51 -14.37
N SER A 322 0.27 -22.66 -14.12
CA SER A 322 0.07 -21.21 -14.08
C SER A 322 -0.19 -20.61 -15.46
N ASP A 323 0.25 -21.28 -16.53
CA ASP A 323 -0.03 -20.86 -17.90
C ASP A 323 -1.54 -20.87 -18.19
N ILE A 324 -2.29 -21.82 -17.61
CA ILE A 324 -3.75 -21.90 -17.76
C ILE A 324 -4.43 -20.67 -17.13
N ALA A 325 -3.97 -20.25 -15.96
CA ALA A 325 -4.50 -19.07 -15.29
C ALA A 325 -4.06 -17.77 -15.97
N LEU A 326 -2.88 -17.74 -16.59
CA LEU A 326 -2.36 -16.60 -17.35
C LEU A 326 -3.07 -16.43 -18.70
N ASP A 327 -3.37 -17.53 -19.39
CA ASP A 327 -4.11 -17.54 -20.66
C ASP A 327 -5.56 -17.07 -20.49
N TRP A 328 -6.12 -17.20 -19.27
CA TRP A 328 -7.46 -16.77 -18.88
C TRP A 328 -7.55 -15.27 -18.54
#